data_AF-A0A925VJZ9-F1
#
_entry.id   AF-A0A925VJZ9-F1
#
_cell.length_a   1.000
_cell.length_b   1.000
_cell.length_c   1.000
_cell.angle_alpha   90.00
_cell.angle_beta   90.00
_cell.angle_gamma   90.00
#
_symmetry.space_group_name_H-M   'P 1'
#
loop_
_entity.id
_entity.type
_entity.pdbx_description
1 polymer ?
#
loop_
_entity_poly.entity_id
_entity_poly.type
_entity_poly.pdbx_seq_one_letter_code
_entity_poly.pdbx_strand_id
1 'polypeptide(L)'
;MQIEAVDFYYLAMPEVLDIGDGSQDALLVRVQAGPYVGWGECEAAPLVSIASLVCPMSHSACKPVLASVLGQRIDDIADIARIGALVRANSADLLQADHTLSGIDIALWDLLGKRLDAPVYALLGTKRAYPKTPYASVLFGDTHAQTLAKAQRIRAQ
;
A
#
# COMPACT_ATOMS: atom_id res chain seq x y z
N MET A 1 -18.66 -0.55 10.53
CA MET A 1 -17.68 -0.93 11.56
C MET A 1 -16.66 0.18 11.68
N GLN A 2 -15.87 0.22 12.76
CA GLN A 2 -14.87 1.27 12.97
C GLN A 2 -13.47 0.69 12.86
N ILE A 3 -12.53 1.47 12.34
CA ILE A 3 -11.11 1.11 12.31
C ILE A 3 -10.56 1.21 13.73
N GLU A 4 -10.13 0.08 14.28
CA GLU A 4 -9.66 -0.05 15.66
C GLU A 4 -8.14 -0.15 15.75
N ALA A 5 -7.47 -0.58 14.68
CA ALA A 5 -6.02 -0.65 14.61
C ALA A 5 -5.49 -0.42 13.18
N VAL A 6 -4.30 0.18 13.10
CA VAL A 6 -3.48 0.31 11.89
C VAL A 6 -2.05 -0.03 12.30
N ASP A 7 -1.55 -1.17 11.83
CA ASP A 7 -0.22 -1.67 12.18
C ASP A 7 0.69 -1.65 10.96
N PHE A 8 1.89 -1.10 11.13
CA PHE A 8 2.91 -1.01 10.10
C PHE A 8 4.03 -2.01 10.41
N TYR A 9 4.37 -2.85 9.44
CA TYR A 9 5.44 -3.84 9.53
C TYR A 9 6.54 -3.46 8.53
N TYR A 10 7.65 -2.93 9.05
CA TYR A 10 8.85 -2.72 8.25
C TYR A 10 9.58 -4.05 8.12
N LEU A 11 9.65 -4.57 6.89
CA LEU A 11 10.42 -5.74 6.49
C LEU A 11 11.60 -5.30 5.64
N ALA A 12 12.74 -5.97 5.79
CA ALA A 12 13.91 -5.75 4.95
C ALA A 12 14.69 -7.05 4.78
N MET A 13 15.36 -7.19 3.64
CA MET A 13 16.40 -8.19 3.45
C MET A 13 17.56 -7.94 4.44
N PRO A 14 18.36 -8.97 4.80
CA PRO A 14 19.52 -8.80 5.68
C PRO A 14 20.55 -7.78 5.17
N GLU A 15 20.59 -7.58 3.85
CA GLU A 15 21.43 -6.61 3.16
C GLU A 15 20.58 -5.91 2.10
N VAL A 16 20.66 -4.57 2.06
CA VAL A 16 20.02 -3.72 1.03
C VAL A 16 21.13 -3.15 0.16
N LEU A 17 21.10 -3.46 -1.13
CA LEU A 17 22.11 -3.10 -2.12
C LEU A 17 21.73 -1.81 -2.86
N ASP A 18 22.74 -1.08 -3.32
CA ASP A 18 22.58 0.11 -4.19
C ASP A 18 22.31 -0.31 -5.64
N ILE A 19 21.10 -0.81 -5.87
CA ILE A 19 20.56 -1.20 -7.18
C ILE A 19 19.13 -0.71 -7.29
N GLY A 20 18.62 -0.58 -8.52
CA GLY A 20 17.24 -0.17 -8.80
C GLY A 20 16.19 -1.24 -8.48
N ASP A 21 16.31 -1.93 -7.35
CA ASP A 21 15.40 -2.99 -6.91
C ASP A 21 14.66 -2.55 -5.64
N GLY A 22 13.38 -2.21 -5.79
CA GLY A 22 12.48 -1.86 -4.69
C GLY A 22 12.02 -3.05 -3.86
N SER A 23 12.22 -4.29 -4.32
CA SER A 23 11.78 -5.50 -3.59
C SER A 23 12.67 -5.90 -2.41
N GLN A 24 13.73 -5.12 -2.16
CA GLN A 24 14.72 -5.39 -1.10
C GLN A 24 14.19 -5.08 0.30
N ASP A 25 13.16 -4.23 0.40
CA ASP A 25 12.42 -3.95 1.63
C ASP A 25 10.93 -3.80 1.34
N ALA A 26 10.12 -3.70 2.41
CA ALA A 26 8.69 -3.49 2.29
C ALA A 26 8.11 -2.85 3.54
N LEU A 27 6.99 -2.14 3.36
CA LEU A 27 6.14 -1.68 4.45
C LEU A 27 4.75 -2.28 4.30
N LEU A 28 4.48 -3.36 5.03
CA LEU A 28 3.14 -3.94 5.07
C LEU A 28 2.26 -3.18 6.05
N VAL A 29 1.01 -2.99 5.66
CA VAL A 29 -0.02 -2.29 6.43
C VAL A 29 -1.14 -3.28 6.75
N ARG A 30 -1.44 -3.45 8.04
CA ARG A 30 -2.61 -4.16 8.52
C ARG A 30 -3.63 -3.17 9.06
N VAL A 31 -4.86 -3.23 8.58
CA VAL A 31 -5.99 -2.47 9.14
C VAL A 31 -6.99 -3.44 9.72
N GLN A 32 -7.46 -3.17 10.94
CA GLN A 32 -8.49 -3.98 11.61
C GLN A 32 -9.73 -3.17 11.94
N ALA A 33 -10.90 -3.76 11.68
CA ALA A 33 -12.20 -3.25 12.11
C ALA A 33 -13.12 -4.42 12.50
N GLY A 34 -13.44 -4.55 13.79
CA GLY A 34 -14.11 -5.73 14.33
C GLY A 34 -13.37 -7.04 13.95
N PRO A 35 -14.08 -8.06 13.40
CA PRO A 35 -13.46 -9.33 13.03
C PRO A 35 -12.72 -9.29 11.68
N TYR A 36 -12.76 -8.18 10.94
CA TYR A 36 -12.20 -8.08 9.59
C TYR A 36 -10.83 -7.42 9.60
N VAL A 37 -9.91 -8.03 8.85
CA VAL A 37 -8.52 -7.56 8.69
C VAL A 37 -8.21 -7.43 7.21
N GLY A 38 -7.72 -6.26 6.83
CA GLY A 38 -7.20 -5.99 5.50
C GLY A 38 -5.70 -5.75 5.50
N TRP A 39 -5.07 -6.11 4.39
CA TRP A 39 -3.66 -5.93 4.14
C TRP A 39 -3.43 -5.05 2.92
N GLY A 40 -2.42 -4.20 3.02
CA GLY A 40 -1.89 -3.43 1.92
C GLY A 40 -0.39 -3.25 2.08
N GLU A 41 0.22 -2.59 1.12
CA GLU A 41 1.66 -2.36 1.06
C GLU A 41 1.93 -0.97 0.52
N CYS A 42 2.88 -0.26 1.14
CA CYS A 42 3.35 1.01 0.62
C CYS A 42 4.63 0.77 -0.20
N GLU A 43 4.60 1.08 -1.48
CA GLU A 43 5.82 1.23 -2.30
C GLU A 43 6.48 2.57 -1.93
N ALA A 44 7.22 2.59 -0.82
CA ALA A 44 7.77 3.82 -0.24
C ALA A 44 8.85 3.51 0.80
N ALA A 45 9.67 4.52 1.15
CA ALA A 45 10.64 4.43 2.24
C ALA A 45 9.95 4.09 3.58
N PRO A 46 10.15 2.88 4.16
CA PRO A 46 9.31 2.40 5.25
C PRO A 46 9.35 3.28 6.50
N LEU A 47 10.54 3.71 6.93
CA LEU A 47 10.71 4.53 8.13
C LEU A 47 10.08 5.93 7.98
N VAL A 48 10.15 6.52 6.79
CA VAL A 48 9.57 7.85 6.52
C VAL A 48 8.04 7.75 6.52
N SER A 49 7.50 6.68 5.92
CA SER A 49 6.06 6.39 5.96
C SER A 49 5.56 6.14 7.38
N ILE A 50 6.29 5.36 8.20
CA ILE A 50 6.00 5.19 9.64
C ILE A 50 6.00 6.55 10.35
N ALA A 51 7.01 7.39 10.13
CA ALA A 51 7.07 8.71 10.74
C ALA A 51 5.85 9.56 10.36
N SER A 52 5.43 9.55 9.09
CA SER A 52 4.23 10.29 8.65
C SER A 52 2.91 9.72 9.20
N LEU A 53 2.88 8.43 9.56
CA LEU A 53 1.72 7.80 10.19
C LEU A 53 1.52 8.34 11.61
N VAL A 54 2.60 8.52 12.39
CA VAL A 54 2.53 8.72 13.85
C VAL A 54 3.17 10.01 14.36
N CYS A 55 3.70 10.87 13.49
CA CYS A 55 4.33 12.12 13.90
C CYS A 55 3.39 13.00 14.73
N PRO A 56 3.90 13.82 15.67
CA PRO A 56 3.10 14.85 16.29
C PRO A 56 2.52 15.80 15.24
N MET A 57 1.27 16.24 15.45
CA MET A 57 0.66 17.26 14.59
C MET A 57 1.49 18.55 14.63
N SER A 58 1.82 19.09 13.46
CA SER A 58 2.48 20.41 13.35
C SER A 58 1.46 21.55 13.32
N HIS A 59 0.39 21.42 12.53
CA HIS A 59 -0.73 22.37 12.47
C HIS A 59 -1.94 21.72 11.74
N SER A 60 -3.00 22.49 11.48
CA SER A 60 -4.31 22.01 10.99
C SER A 60 -4.27 21.19 9.69
N ALA A 61 -3.32 21.46 8.80
CA ALA A 61 -3.11 20.79 7.52
C ALA A 61 -1.87 19.85 7.51
N CYS A 62 -1.22 19.66 8.65
CA CYS A 62 -0.04 18.80 8.82
C CYS A 62 -0.21 17.91 10.05
N LYS A 63 -1.24 17.06 10.00
CA LYS A 63 -1.53 16.03 11.00
C LYS A 63 -0.91 14.70 10.57
N PRO A 64 -0.55 13.82 11.53
CA PRO A 64 -0.24 12.44 11.22
C PRO A 64 -1.38 11.77 10.46
N VAL A 65 -1.05 10.88 9.52
CA VAL A 65 -2.06 10.16 8.72
C VAL A 65 -3.02 9.37 9.63
N LEU A 66 -2.52 8.79 10.73
CA LEU A 66 -3.33 7.99 11.65
C LEU A 66 -4.51 8.78 12.25
N ALA A 67 -4.35 10.09 12.49
CA ALA A 67 -5.41 10.94 13.05
C ALA A 67 -6.63 11.07 12.13
N SER A 68 -6.48 10.77 10.84
CA SER A 68 -7.57 10.78 9.85
C SER A 68 -8.09 9.38 9.51
N VAL A 69 -7.51 8.32 10.10
CA VAL A 69 -7.84 6.91 9.78
C VAL A 69 -8.39 6.18 10.99
N LEU A 70 -7.73 6.26 12.14
CA LEU A 70 -8.15 5.55 13.35
C LEU A 70 -9.52 6.05 13.82
N GLY A 71 -10.41 5.13 14.19
CA GLY A 71 -11.78 5.41 14.61
C GLY A 71 -12.75 5.75 13.48
N GLN A 72 -12.29 5.84 12.23
CA GLN A 72 -13.17 6.09 11.10
C GLN A 72 -14.11 4.91 10.84
N ARG A 73 -15.31 5.23 10.36
CA ARG A 73 -16.27 4.22 9.87
C ARG A 73 -15.81 3.66 8.52
N ILE A 74 -16.03 2.37 8.31
CA ILE A 74 -15.76 1.65 7.06
C ILE A 74 -16.86 0.60 6.81
N ASP A 75 -18.01 1.04 6.31
CA ASP A 75 -19.17 0.19 6.02
C ASP A 75 -19.40 -0.03 4.52
N ASP A 76 -18.93 0.87 3.66
CA ASP A 76 -19.08 0.78 2.21
C ASP A 76 -17.90 1.41 1.44
N ILE A 77 -18.01 1.41 0.11
CA ILE A 77 -16.97 1.95 -0.78
C ILE A 77 -16.81 3.48 -0.67
N ALA A 78 -17.86 4.20 -0.28
CA ALA A 78 -17.83 5.65 -0.15
C ALA A 78 -17.02 6.08 1.08
N ASP A 79 -16.99 5.24 2.12
CA ASP A 79 -16.13 5.45 3.28
C ASP A 79 -14.65 5.44 2.94
N ILE A 80 -14.19 4.61 2.00
CA ILE A 80 -12.78 4.59 1.57
C ILE A 80 -12.41 5.93 0.95
N ALA A 81 -13.22 6.41 0.00
CA ALA A 81 -13.01 7.72 -0.63
C ALA A 81 -13.06 8.86 0.39
N ARG A 82 -13.98 8.80 1.35
CA ARG A 82 -14.11 9.79 2.43
C ARG A 82 -12.88 9.82 3.34
N ILE A 83 -12.36 8.66 3.75
CA ILE A 83 -11.14 8.55 4.56
C ILE A 83 -9.94 9.10 3.78
N GLY A 84 -9.78 8.73 2.51
CA GLY A 84 -8.70 9.24 1.66
C GLY A 84 -8.76 10.76 1.48
N ALA A 85 -9.96 11.33 1.30
CA ALA A 85 -10.15 12.78 1.24
C ALA A 85 -9.82 13.46 2.57
N LEU A 86 -10.20 12.85 3.70
CA LEU A 86 -9.90 13.37 5.04
C LEU A 86 -8.39 13.40 5.31
N VAL A 87 -7.67 12.34 4.95
CA VAL A 87 -6.20 12.29 5.03
C VAL A 87 -5.59 13.42 4.20
N ARG A 88 -5.99 13.57 2.93
CA ARG A 88 -5.46 14.64 2.06
C ARG A 88 -5.76 16.05 2.56
N ALA A 89 -6.91 16.27 3.19
CA ALA A 89 -7.25 17.57 3.77
C ALA A 89 -6.44 17.87 5.05
N ASN A 90 -6.22 16.87 5.90
CA ASN A 90 -5.56 17.05 7.20
C ASN A 90 -4.04 16.92 7.15
N SER A 91 -3.50 16.29 6.10
CA SER A 91 -2.08 15.99 5.93
C SER A 91 -1.53 16.58 4.62
N ALA A 92 -2.17 17.62 4.08
CA ALA A 92 -1.77 18.28 2.83
C ALA A 92 -0.31 18.78 2.85
N ASP A 93 0.14 19.29 4.00
CA ASP A 93 1.51 19.81 4.18
C ASP A 93 2.49 18.73 4.69
N LEU A 94 2.05 17.47 4.75
CA LEU A 94 2.88 16.31 5.07
C LEU A 94 3.19 15.55 3.77
N LEU A 95 4.30 15.90 3.13
CA LEU A 95 4.64 15.41 1.77
C LEU A 95 4.62 13.88 1.60
N GLN A 96 4.92 13.12 2.67
CA GLN A 96 4.89 11.65 2.65
C GLN A 96 3.46 11.05 2.70
N ALA A 97 2.43 11.86 2.94
CA ALA A 97 1.09 11.36 3.29
C ALA A 97 0.48 10.45 2.21
N ASP A 98 0.64 10.75 0.92
CA ASP A 98 0.06 9.92 -0.16
C ASP A 98 0.73 8.53 -0.25
N HIS A 99 2.05 8.44 0.00
CA HIS A 99 2.75 7.15 0.07
C HIS A 99 2.30 6.31 1.27
N THR A 100 2.01 6.94 2.40
CA THR A 100 1.50 6.24 3.59
C THR A 100 0.03 5.85 3.43
N LEU A 101 -0.75 6.72 2.78
CA LEU A 101 -2.15 6.47 2.47
C LEU A 101 -2.32 5.31 1.49
N SER A 102 -1.41 5.10 0.53
CA SER A 102 -1.57 4.06 -0.50
C SER A 102 -1.70 2.65 0.10
N GLY A 103 -0.82 2.26 1.02
CA GLY A 103 -0.93 0.97 1.71
C GLY A 103 -2.16 0.86 2.60
N ILE A 104 -2.57 1.95 3.24
CA ILE A 104 -3.82 1.99 4.03
C ILE A 104 -5.05 1.83 3.10
N ASP A 105 -5.11 2.55 1.98
CA ASP A 105 -6.22 2.51 1.02
C ASP A 105 -6.40 1.08 0.47
N ILE A 106 -5.31 0.43 0.05
CA ILE A 106 -5.32 -0.98 -0.38
C ILE A 106 -5.84 -1.89 0.74
N ALA A 107 -5.38 -1.70 1.98
CA ALA A 107 -5.85 -2.47 3.13
C ALA A 107 -7.34 -2.24 3.40
N LEU A 108 -7.87 -1.04 3.20
CA LEU A 108 -9.31 -0.77 3.34
C LEU A 108 -10.14 -1.50 2.29
N TRP A 109 -9.67 -1.55 1.03
CA TRP A 109 -10.31 -2.33 -0.02
C TRP A 109 -10.30 -3.84 0.27
N ASP A 110 -9.16 -4.39 0.69
CA ASP A 110 -9.04 -5.81 1.05
C ASP A 110 -9.94 -6.17 2.24
N LEU A 111 -9.94 -5.34 3.29
CA LEU A 111 -10.82 -5.48 4.46
C LEU A 111 -12.30 -5.44 4.07
N LEU A 112 -12.70 -4.49 3.21
CA LEU A 112 -14.09 -4.36 2.77
C LEU A 112 -14.50 -5.53 1.85
N GLY A 113 -13.59 -6.01 1.00
CA GLY A 113 -13.78 -7.21 0.18
C GLY A 113 -14.07 -8.44 1.04
N LYS A 114 -13.28 -8.66 2.09
CA LYS A 114 -13.49 -9.75 3.06
C LYS A 114 -14.81 -9.61 3.82
N ARG A 115 -15.19 -8.39 4.21
CA ARG A 115 -16.48 -8.13 4.88
C ARG A 115 -17.68 -8.44 3.99
N LEU A 116 -17.60 -8.05 2.73
CA LEU A 116 -18.69 -8.19 1.77
C LEU A 116 -18.68 -9.54 1.03
N ASP A 117 -17.72 -10.41 1.35
CA ASP A 117 -17.46 -11.66 0.63
C ASP A 117 -17.38 -11.44 -0.89
N ALA A 118 -16.65 -10.39 -1.28
CA ALA A 118 -16.56 -9.93 -2.65
C ALA A 118 -15.12 -9.61 -3.04
N PRO A 119 -14.68 -9.98 -4.26
CA PRO A 119 -13.36 -9.60 -4.73
C PRO A 119 -13.30 -8.08 -4.98
N VAL A 120 -12.14 -7.47 -4.71
CA VAL A 120 -11.94 -6.01 -4.84
C VAL A 120 -12.28 -5.50 -6.24
N TYR A 121 -11.95 -6.25 -7.31
CA TYR A 121 -12.30 -5.83 -8.67
C TYR A 121 -13.81 -5.61 -8.87
N ALA A 122 -14.66 -6.38 -8.16
CA ALA A 122 -16.11 -6.24 -8.24
C ALA A 122 -16.57 -4.99 -7.47
N LEU A 123 -15.95 -4.68 -6.33
CA LEU A 123 -16.19 -3.45 -5.58
C LEU A 123 -15.79 -2.21 -6.37
N LEU A 124 -14.73 -2.30 -7.19
CA LEU A 124 -14.31 -1.28 -8.15
C LEU A 124 -15.23 -1.17 -9.38
N GLY A 125 -16.30 -1.96 -9.46
CA GLY A 125 -17.30 -1.90 -10.53
C GLY A 125 -17.01 -2.80 -11.74
N THR A 126 -15.95 -3.62 -11.69
CA THR A 126 -15.62 -4.56 -12.78
C THR A 126 -16.38 -5.87 -12.60
N LYS A 127 -17.14 -6.29 -13.62
CA LYS A 127 -17.96 -7.53 -13.55
C LYS A 127 -17.17 -8.83 -13.55
N ARG A 128 -15.97 -8.84 -14.14
CA ARG A 128 -15.17 -10.05 -14.35
C ARG A 128 -13.67 -9.74 -14.32
N ALA A 129 -12.90 -10.57 -13.63
CA ALA A 129 -11.46 -10.59 -13.77
C ALA A 129 -11.08 -11.28 -15.09
N TYR A 130 -10.49 -10.53 -16.01
CA TYR A 130 -9.95 -11.07 -17.26
C TYR A 130 -8.47 -11.43 -17.08
N PRO A 131 -8.00 -12.55 -17.66
CA PRO A 131 -6.58 -12.87 -17.69
C PRO A 131 -5.77 -11.71 -18.28
N LYS A 132 -4.60 -11.45 -17.71
CA LYS A 132 -3.63 -10.46 -18.19
C LYS A 132 -2.39 -11.22 -18.65
N THR A 133 -1.82 -10.86 -19.79
CA THR A 133 -0.52 -11.41 -20.22
C THR A 133 0.57 -10.72 -19.41
N PRO A 134 1.28 -11.42 -18.50
CA PRO A 134 2.36 -10.82 -17.74
C PRO A 134 3.57 -10.58 -18.66
N TYR A 135 4.32 -9.52 -18.39
CA TYR A 135 5.66 -9.33 -18.94
C TYR A 135 6.68 -9.43 -17.82
N ALA A 136 7.87 -9.96 -18.11
CA ALA A 136 8.95 -10.03 -17.15
C ALA A 136 9.65 -8.66 -17.04
N SER A 137 9.47 -7.98 -15.90
CA SER A 137 10.23 -6.79 -15.56
C SER A 137 11.48 -7.21 -14.80
N VAL A 138 12.67 -7.00 -15.37
CA VAL A 138 13.94 -7.41 -14.77
C VAL A 138 15.00 -6.33 -14.97
N LEU A 139 15.90 -6.19 -13.99
CA LEU A 139 17.06 -5.33 -14.12
C LEU A 139 18.02 -5.86 -15.20
N PHE A 140 18.68 -4.94 -15.90
CA PHE A 140 19.79 -5.27 -16.78
C PHE A 140 20.89 -6.02 -16.02
N GLY A 141 21.69 -6.80 -16.74
CA GLY A 141 23.00 -7.20 -16.22
C GLY A 141 24.00 -6.07 -16.41
N ASP A 142 25.11 -6.15 -15.68
CA ASP A 142 26.24 -5.23 -15.83
C ASP A 142 26.87 -5.29 -17.23
N THR A 143 26.61 -6.38 -17.97
CA THR A 143 27.01 -6.55 -19.36
C THR A 143 25.83 -6.94 -20.25
N HIS A 144 25.93 -6.60 -21.54
CA HIS A 144 24.94 -7.01 -22.54
C HIS A 144 24.77 -8.55 -22.60
N ALA A 145 25.85 -9.31 -22.38
CA ALA A 145 25.83 -10.77 -22.39
C ALA A 145 24.99 -11.34 -21.24
N GLN A 146 25.10 -10.77 -20.04
CA GLN A 146 24.26 -11.13 -18.89
C GLN A 146 22.78 -10.80 -19.14
N THR A 147 22.49 -9.65 -19.74
CA THR A 147 21.12 -9.28 -20.13
C THR A 147 20.54 -10.27 -21.14
N LEU A 148 21.30 -10.65 -22.17
CA LEU A 148 20.89 -11.68 -23.14
C LEU A 148 20.61 -13.02 -22.45
N ALA A 149 21.47 -13.44 -21.54
CA ALA A 149 21.29 -14.69 -20.79
C ALA A 149 20.05 -14.65 -19.87
N LYS A 150 19.72 -13.50 -19.25
CA LYS A 150 18.46 -13.32 -18.51
C LYS A 150 17.26 -13.49 -19.44
N ALA A 151 17.24 -12.80 -20.59
CA ALA A 151 16.13 -12.88 -21.55
C ALA A 151 15.93 -14.30 -22.11
N GLN A 152 17.01 -15.02 -22.44
CA GLN A 152 16.94 -16.39 -22.91
C GLN A 152 16.39 -17.35 -21.85
N ARG A 153 16.76 -17.17 -20.57
CA ARG A 153 16.21 -17.95 -19.46
C ARG A 153 14.72 -17.70 -19.26
N ILE A 154 14.28 -16.44 -19.29
CA ILE A 154 12.86 -16.08 -19.18
C ILE A 154 12.05 -16.70 -20.32
N ARG A 155 12.57 -16.67 -21.56
CA ARG A 155 11.89 -17.26 -22.72
C ARG A 155 11.76 -18.79 -22.64
N ALA A 156 12.61 -19.45 -21.86
CA ALA A 156 12.64 -20.91 -21.75
C ALA A 156 11.71 -21.47 -20.66
N GLN A 157 11.07 -20.60 -19.86
CA GLN A 157 10.05 -20.95 -18.87
C GLN A 157 8.68 -21.05 -19.54
#